data_AF-A0A3N4HGI7-F1
#
_entry.id   AF-A0A3N4HGI7-F1
#
_cell.length_a   1.000
_cell.length_b   1.000
_cell.length_c   1.000
_cell.angle_alpha   90.00
_cell.angle_beta   90.00
_cell.angle_gamma   90.00
#
_symmetry.space_group_name_H-M   'P 1'
#
loop_
_entity.id
_entity.type
_entity.pdbx_description
1 polymer ?
#
loop_
_entity_poly.entity_id
_entity_poly.type
_entity_poly.pdbx_seq_one_letter_code
_entity_poly.pdbx_strand_id
1 'polypeptide(L)' 'SADWCWEAQDELEDGHFIPGLIFGSDETSYSQLGGDKKGWPIFMSIINIHSSVRNLKSSKTFV' A
#
# COMPACT_ATOMS: atom_id res chain seq x y z
N SER A 1 0.85 -9.91 8.95
CA SER A 1 0.80 -11.19 8.26
C SER A 1 -0.16 -11.06 7.09
N ALA A 2 0.38 -11.20 5.88
CA ALA A 2 -0.38 -11.24 4.63
C ALA A 2 0.33 -12.25 3.73
N ASP A 3 0.62 -13.41 4.33
CA ASP A 3 1.56 -14.39 3.78
C ASP A 3 0.88 -15.25 2.71
N TRP A 4 -0.45 -15.31 2.74
CA TRP A 4 -1.28 -15.94 1.71
C TRP A 4 -0.92 -15.50 0.28
N CYS A 5 -0.61 -14.22 0.05
CA CYS A 5 -0.27 -13.73 -1.30
C CYS A 5 1.08 -14.27 -1.80
N TRP A 6 1.98 -14.58 -0.86
CA TRP A 6 3.26 -15.22 -1.14
C TRP A 6 3.05 -16.72 -1.38
N GLU A 7 2.28 -17.39 -0.53
CA GLU A 7 1.91 -18.80 -0.70
C GLU A 7 1.21 -19.04 -2.04
N ALA A 8 0.25 -18.19 -2.42
CA ALA A 8 -0.43 -18.27 -3.71
C ALA A 8 0.50 -18.00 -4.91
N GLN A 9 1.57 -17.21 -4.72
CA GLN A 9 2.56 -16.96 -5.74
C GLN A 9 3.52 -18.15 -5.91
N ASP A 10 3.82 -18.88 -4.83
CA ASP A 10 4.67 -20.07 -4.85
C ASP A 10 4.00 -21.27 -5.55
N GLU A 11 2.67 -21.28 -5.67
CA GLU A 11 1.90 -22.30 -6.42
C GLU A 11 1.90 -22.07 -7.94
N LEU A 12 2.35 -20.91 -8.41
CA LEU A 12 2.35 -20.58 -9.84
C LEU A 12 3.61 -21.10 -10.56
N GLU A 13 3.44 -21.42 -11.84
CA GLU A 13 4.56 -21.80 -12.71
C GLU A 13 5.55 -20.64 -12.90
N ASP A 14 6.82 -20.98 -13.10
CA ASP A 14 7.90 -20.02 -13.34
C ASP A 14 7.52 -19.02 -14.45
N GLY A 15 7.67 -17.73 -14.15
CA GLY A 15 7.35 -16.63 -15.05
C GLY A 15 5.92 -16.07 -14.92
N HIS A 16 5.06 -16.67 -14.09
CA HIS A 16 3.75 -16.12 -13.77
C HIS A 16 3.79 -15.28 -12.49
N PHE A 17 2.97 -14.23 -12.44
CA PHE A 17 2.89 -13.32 -11.31
C PHE A 17 1.43 -12.96 -11.01
N ILE A 18 1.11 -12.77 -9.73
CA ILE A 18 -0.19 -12.25 -9.28
C ILE A 18 -0.08 -10.73 -9.08
N PRO A 19 -0.52 -9.89 -10.04
CA PRO A 19 -0.57 -8.45 -9.83
C PRO A 19 -1.73 -8.11 -8.89
N GLY A 20 -1.40 -7.94 -7.61
CA GLY A 20 -2.35 -7.47 -6.61
C GLY A 20 -2.12 -6.01 -6.24
N LEU A 21 -3.23 -5.32 -5.95
CA LEU A 21 -3.23 -3.99 -5.34
C LEU A 21 -3.90 -4.08 -3.95
N ILE A 22 -3.23 -3.49 -2.96
CA ILE A 22 -3.74 -3.34 -1.60
C ILE A 22 -4.30 -1.93 -1.49
N PHE A 23 -5.57 -1.85 -1.09
CA PHE A 23 -6.26 -0.59 -0.84
C PHE A 23 -6.54 -0.40 0.64
N GLY A 24 -6.21 0.77 1.16
CA GLY A 24 -6.62 1.22 2.48
C GLY A 24 -7.31 2.57 2.35
N SER A 25 -8.42 2.76 3.06
CA SER A 25 -9.06 4.07 3.22
C SER A 25 -9.36 4.24 4.68
N ASP A 26 -8.85 5.31 5.26
CA ASP A 26 -9.12 5.67 6.66
C ASP A 26 -9.46 7.14 6.73
N GLU A 27 -10.33 7.49 7.66
CA GLU A 27 -10.70 8.88 7.89
C GLU A 27 -9.48 9.64 8.43
N THR A 28 -8.98 10.59 7.66
CA THR A 28 -7.84 11.41 8.05
C THR A 28 -8.30 12.85 8.28
N SER A 29 -8.11 13.33 9.50
CA SER A 29 -8.29 14.74 9.85
C SER A 29 -7.20 15.58 9.17
N TYR A 30 -7.59 16.49 8.28
CA TYR A 30 -6.63 17.36 7.60
C TYR A 30 -6.25 18.55 8.48
N SER A 31 -5.24 18.36 9.34
CA SER A 31 -4.67 19.47 10.12
C SER A 31 -4.07 20.56 9.24
N GLN A 32 -3.60 20.20 8.03
CA GLN A 32 -2.94 21.12 7.09
C GLN A 32 -3.91 21.97 6.23
N LEU A 33 -5.18 21.60 6.07
CA LEU A 33 -6.14 22.31 5.18
C LEU A 33 -7.19 23.15 5.93
N GLY A 34 -6.95 23.42 7.20
CA GLY A 34 -7.83 24.23 8.05
C GLY A 34 -8.86 23.39 8.80
N GLY A 35 -8.47 22.94 10.00
CA GLY A 35 -9.29 22.65 11.19
C GLY A 35 -10.38 21.58 11.10
N ASP A 36 -11.35 21.77 10.20
CA ASP A 36 -12.63 21.06 10.19
C ASP A 36 -12.87 20.21 8.92
N LYS A 37 -11.83 20.04 8.09
CA LYS A 37 -11.94 19.21 6.88
C LYS A 37 -11.48 17.79 7.16
N LYS A 38 -12.36 16.84 6.86
CA LYS A 38 -12.08 15.40 6.87
C LYS A 38 -11.86 14.92 5.44
N GLY A 39 -10.83 14.10 5.24
CA GLY A 39 -10.57 13.43 3.98
C GLY A 39 -10.54 11.92 4.18
N TRP A 40 -10.83 11.18 3.11
CA TRP A 40 -10.67 9.73 3.04
C TRP A 40 -9.64 9.41 1.95
N PRO A 41 -8.34 9.59 2.23
CA PRO A 41 -7.30 9.24 1.28
C PRO A 41 -7.40 7.75 0.94
N ILE A 42 -7.23 7.43 -0.33
CA ILE A 42 -7.07 6.05 -0.80
C ILE A 42 -5.56 5.77 -0.82
N PHE A 43 -5.10 4.98 0.13
CA PHE A 43 -3.76 4.40 0.12
C PHE A 43 -3.75 3.19 -0.80
N MET A 44 -2.88 3.21 -1.80
CA MET A 44 -2.71 2.12 -2.76
C MET A 44 -1.26 1.62 -2.73
N SER A 45 -1.08 0.30 -2.68
CA SER A 45 0.24 -0.34 -2.79
C SER A 45 0.16 -1.59 -3.65
N ILE A 46 1.29 -1.96 -4.26
CA ILE A 46 1.46 -3.27 -4.91
C ILE A 46 1.59 -4.36 -3.83
N ILE A 47 1.07 -5.55 -4.13
CA ILE A 47 1.19 -6.77 -3.33
C ILE A 47 2.59 -7.39 -3.45
N ASN A 48 2.94 -8.38 -2.62
CA ASN A 48 4.21 -9.11 -2.73
C ASN A 48 5.47 -8.21 -2.76
N ILE A 49 5.41 -7.12 -2.01
CA ILE A 49 6.56 -6.27 -1.67
C ILE A 49 6.75 -6.38 -0.15
N HIS A 50 7.98 -6.69 0.27
CA HIS A 50 8.31 -6.78 1.69
C HIS A 50 7.97 -5.45 2.39
N SER A 51 7.42 -5.53 3.61
CA SER A 51 6.94 -4.35 4.34
C SER A 51 8.05 -3.32 4.56
N SER A 52 9.30 -3.76 4.73
CA SER A 52 10.47 -2.87 4.86
C SER A 52 10.71 -2.04 3.59
N VAL A 53 10.39 -2.57 2.41
CA VAL A 53 10.51 -1.87 1.12
C VAL A 53 9.31 -0.97 0.88
N ARG A 54 8.10 -1.46 1.16
CA ARG A 54 6.84 -0.70 1.01
C ARG A 54 6.79 0.54 1.90
N ASN A 55 7.38 0.48 3.08
CA ASN A 55 7.39 1.58 4.05
C ASN A 55 8.57 2.54 3.90
N LEU A 56 9.41 2.36 2.87
CA LEU A 56 10.50 3.31 2.59
C LEU A 56 9.91 4.68 2.26
N LYS A 57 10.50 5.72 2.85
CA LYS A 57 10.18 7.09 2.48
C LYS A 57 10.61 7.31 1.03
N SER A 58 9.70 7.80 0.20
CA SER A 58 10.08 8.21 -1.15
C SER A 58 11.02 9.42 -1.06
N SER A 59 12.12 9.37 -1.80
CA SER A 59 13.04 10.51 -1.94
C SER A 59 12.42 11.66 -2.74
N LYS A 60 11.21 11.47 -3.28
CA LYS A 60 10.48 12.42 -4.11
C LYS A 60 9.17 12.88 -3.45
N THR A 61 8.98 12.62 -2.16
CA THR A 61 7.84 13.17 -1.44
C THR A 61 8.04 14.68 -1.26
N PHE A 62 7.07 15.47 -1.73
CA PHE A 62 7.01 16.89 -1.41
C PHE A 62 6.89 17.04 0.12
N VAL A 63 7.85 17.72 0.72
CA VAL A 63 7.89 18.05 2.15
C VAL A 63 7.22 19.39 2.38
#